data_AF-A0A453RXK5-F1
#
_entry.id   AF-A0A453RXK5-F1
#
_cell.length_a   1.000
_cell.length_b   1.000
_cell.length_c   1.000
_cell.angle_alpha   90.00
_cell.angle_beta   90.00
_cell.angle_gamma   90.00
#
_symmetry.space_group_name_H-M   'P 1'
#
loop_
_entity.id
_entity.type
_entity.pdbx_description
1 polymer ?
#
loop_
_entity_poly.entity_id
_entity_poly.type
_entity_poly.pdbx_seq_one_letter_code
_entity_poly.pdbx_strand_id
1 'polypeptide(L)'
;MILRGVCTDGGHRELFTVAWDRRAPGYQVQESAIDTALVDGECNTMEKPGDRMSCYLTKALGNVGAELALQVPGRVSTEIDARLAYDTQGIVQRVHELLQIYNEHDIPSERLLFKIPATWQGIEASRLLESEGTQTHLTFVYRHVHALCLIWSQPYFL
;
A
#
# COMPACT_ATOMS: atom_id res chain seq x y z
N MET A 1 -4.99 19.41 11.26
CA MET A 1 -3.94 19.84 10.32
C MET A 1 -3.80 18.82 9.20
N ILE A 2 -4.56 18.97 8.11
CA ILE A 2 -4.16 18.43 6.80
C ILE A 2 -2.83 19.12 6.56
N LEU A 3 -1.74 18.43 6.89
CA LEU A 3 -0.47 18.81 6.32
C LEU A 3 -0.66 18.51 4.84
N ARG A 4 -1.03 19.54 4.07
CA ARG A 4 -0.59 19.67 2.68
C ARG A 4 0.94 19.78 2.72
N GLY A 5 1.58 18.69 3.12
CA GLY A 5 2.96 18.43 2.81
C GLY A 5 2.94 17.92 1.39
N VAL A 6 2.84 18.84 0.44
CA VAL A 6 3.32 18.58 -0.90
C VAL A 6 4.83 18.38 -0.73
N CYS A 7 5.29 17.15 -0.54
CA CYS A 7 6.67 16.82 -0.86
C CYS A 7 6.74 16.86 -2.38
N THR A 8 7.11 18.04 -2.88
CA THR A 8 7.64 18.17 -4.23
C THR A 8 9.03 17.54 -4.17
N ASP A 9 9.11 16.24 -4.47
CA ASP A 9 10.36 15.73 -5.05
C ASP A 9 10.58 16.58 -6.30
N GLY A 10 11.79 17.13 -6.47
CA GLY A 10 12.12 18.22 -7.39
C GLY A 10 11.84 18.00 -8.89
N GLY A 11 11.02 17.04 -9.27
CA GLY A 11 10.39 16.91 -10.58
C GLY A 11 8.89 16.64 -10.46
N HIS A 12 8.06 17.69 -10.37
CA HIS A 12 6.63 17.73 -10.73
C HIS A 12 5.75 16.46 -10.50
N ARG A 13 5.94 15.69 -9.43
CA ARG A 13 5.10 14.52 -9.10
C ARG A 13 4.61 14.64 -7.66
N GLU A 14 3.34 14.96 -7.49
CA GLU A 14 2.72 15.11 -6.17
C GLU A 14 2.51 13.73 -5.53
N LEU A 15 3.39 13.34 -4.61
CA LEU A 15 3.22 12.14 -3.79
C LEU A 15 2.36 12.50 -2.57
N PHE A 16 1.05 12.32 -2.68
CA PHE A 16 0.14 12.52 -1.55
C PHE A 16 0.25 11.35 -0.57
N THR A 17 1.18 11.46 0.40
CA THR A 17 1.06 10.64 1.61
C THR A 17 -0.06 11.25 2.46
N VAL A 18 -1.23 10.62 2.45
CA VAL A 18 -2.32 11.00 3.36
C VAL A 18 -1.90 10.60 4.78
N ALA A 19 -1.30 11.54 5.50
CA ALA A 19 -1.22 11.47 6.95
C ALA A 19 -2.60 11.86 7.51
N TRP A 20 -3.27 10.91 8.17
CA TRP A 20 -4.61 11.07 8.70
C TRP A 20 -4.74 12.30 9.60
N ASP A 21 -5.44 13.33 9.12
CA ASP A 21 -5.91 14.43 9.96
C ASP A 21 -7.43 14.36 10.13
N ARG A 22 -7.86 13.93 11.32
CA ARG A 22 -9.29 13.89 11.71
C ARG A 22 -10.00 15.26 11.72
N ARG A 23 -9.28 16.36 11.46
CA ARG A 23 -9.82 17.73 11.45
C ARG A 23 -10.00 18.29 10.03
N ALA A 24 -9.79 17.49 8.99
CA ALA A 24 -10.08 17.84 7.61
C ALA A 24 -11.60 18.06 7.41
N PRO A 25 -12.05 19.26 7.01
CA PRO A 25 -13.46 19.47 6.68
C PRO A 25 -13.83 18.64 5.44
N GLY A 26 -14.86 17.79 5.56
CA GLY A 26 -15.29 16.85 4.51
C GLY A 26 -14.81 15.41 4.69
N TYR A 27 -13.96 15.14 5.69
CA TYR A 27 -13.53 13.78 6.01
C TYR A 27 -14.60 13.05 6.84
N GLN A 28 -15.25 12.05 6.23
CA GLN A 28 -16.11 11.12 6.96
C GLN A 28 -15.28 9.90 7.38
N VAL A 29 -15.43 9.47 8.63
CA VAL A 29 -14.81 8.23 9.14
C VAL A 29 -15.47 7.06 8.41
N GLN A 30 -14.66 6.23 7.76
CA GLN A 30 -15.12 5.16 6.88
C GLN A 30 -15.35 3.87 7.68
N GLU A 31 -16.18 3.97 8.72
CA GLU A 31 -16.63 2.82 9.50
C GLU A 31 -17.28 1.77 8.60
N SER A 32 -17.98 2.19 7.54
CA SER A 32 -18.55 1.30 6.53
C SER A 32 -17.54 0.36 5.90
N ALA A 33 -16.34 0.84 5.54
CA ALA A 33 -15.33 0.04 4.86
C ALA A 33 -14.76 -1.08 5.75
N ILE A 34 -14.66 -0.81 7.07
CA ILE A 34 -14.20 -1.77 8.08
C ILE A 34 -15.31 -2.80 8.34
N ASP A 35 -16.55 -2.35 8.48
CA ASP A 35 -17.69 -3.23 8.68
C ASP A 35 -17.91 -4.16 7.48
N THR A 36 -17.76 -3.66 6.26
CA THR A 36 -17.81 -4.47 5.03
C THR A 36 -16.73 -5.54 5.03
N ALA A 37 -15.50 -5.19 5.44
CA ALA A 37 -14.41 -6.17 5.54
C ALA A 37 -14.69 -7.25 6.60
N LEU A 38 -15.33 -6.90 7.73
CA LEU A 38 -15.65 -7.85 8.80
C LEU A 38 -16.79 -8.81 8.45
N VAL A 39 -17.74 -8.37 7.63
CA VAL A 39 -18.88 -9.20 7.16
C VAL A 39 -18.45 -10.22 6.11
N ASP A 40 -17.26 -10.07 5.55
CA ASP A 40 -16.81 -10.84 4.40
C ASP A 40 -16.62 -12.33 4.71
N GLY A 41 -17.30 -13.18 3.93
CA GLY A 41 -17.40 -14.62 4.16
C GLY A 41 -16.10 -15.38 3.87
N GLU A 42 -15.29 -14.87 2.95
CA GLU A 42 -14.05 -15.51 2.49
C GLU A 42 -12.95 -15.51 3.57
N CYS A 43 -12.89 -14.48 4.41
CA CYS A 43 -11.92 -14.46 5.51
C CYS A 43 -12.32 -15.40 6.66
N ASN A 44 -13.59 -15.85 6.70
CA ASN A 44 -14.08 -16.80 7.70
C ASN A 44 -13.75 -18.26 7.38
N THR A 45 -13.40 -18.59 6.13
CA THR A 45 -13.08 -19.97 5.74
C THR A 45 -11.67 -20.40 6.11
N MET A 46 -10.82 -19.48 6.60
CA MET A 46 -9.46 -19.83 7.02
C MET A 46 -9.45 -20.46 8.42
N GLU A 47 -8.83 -21.63 8.56
CA GLU A 47 -8.80 -22.38 9.83
C GLU A 47 -7.92 -21.72 10.90
N LYS A 48 -6.84 -21.03 10.48
CA LYS A 48 -5.88 -20.41 11.41
C LYS A 48 -6.32 -19.00 11.82
N PRO A 49 -6.42 -18.70 13.12
CA PRO A 49 -6.83 -17.37 13.60
C PRO A 49 -5.94 -16.22 13.13
N GLY A 50 -4.63 -16.47 12.98
CA GLY A 50 -3.67 -15.46 12.52
C GLY A 50 -3.88 -15.03 11.07
N ASP A 51 -4.21 -16.00 10.22
CA ASP A 51 -4.42 -15.77 8.78
C ASP A 51 -5.78 -15.10 8.54
N ARG A 52 -6.81 -15.49 9.31
CA ARG A 52 -8.11 -14.79 9.35
C ARG A 52 -7.95 -13.30 9.64
N MET A 53 -7.20 -12.97 10.70
CA MET A 53 -6.97 -11.58 11.07
C MET A 53 -6.20 -10.82 9.99
N SER A 54 -5.19 -11.47 9.38
CA SER A 54 -4.45 -10.87 8.27
C SER A 54 -5.35 -10.61 7.04
N CYS A 55 -6.31 -11.49 6.75
CA CYS A 55 -7.29 -11.33 5.68
C CYS A 55 -8.19 -10.12 5.94
N TYR A 56 -8.78 -10.02 7.15
CA TYR A 56 -9.61 -8.88 7.55
C TYR A 56 -8.86 -7.55 7.47
N LEU A 57 -7.63 -7.51 7.96
CA LEU A 57 -6.79 -6.31 7.90
C LEU A 57 -6.52 -5.90 6.44
N THR A 58 -6.22 -6.87 5.57
CA THR A 58 -5.93 -6.59 4.16
C THR A 58 -7.17 -6.05 3.44
N LYS A 59 -8.34 -6.66 3.64
CA LYS A 59 -9.61 -6.19 3.06
C LYS A 59 -9.99 -4.81 3.58
N ALA A 60 -9.86 -4.57 4.89
CA ALA A 60 -10.15 -3.27 5.48
C ALA A 60 -9.22 -2.18 4.93
N LEU A 61 -7.91 -2.45 4.81
CA LEU A 61 -6.94 -1.52 4.24
C LEU A 61 -7.20 -1.25 2.75
N GLY A 62 -7.54 -2.28 1.98
CA GLY A 62 -7.91 -2.14 0.57
C GLY A 62 -9.15 -1.28 0.37
N ASN A 63 -10.24 -1.56 1.11
CA ASN A 63 -11.49 -0.79 1.01
C ASN A 63 -11.31 0.67 1.44
N VAL A 64 -10.63 0.91 2.56
CA VAL A 64 -10.34 2.29 3.01
C VAL A 64 -9.45 3.01 2.01
N GLY A 65 -8.41 2.35 1.49
CA GLY A 65 -7.55 2.91 0.46
C GLY A 65 -8.33 3.25 -0.82
N ALA A 66 -9.30 2.40 -1.19
CA ALA A 66 -10.12 2.61 -2.38
C ALA A 66 -11.03 3.83 -2.25
N GLU A 67 -11.74 3.95 -1.13
CA GLU A 67 -12.57 5.12 -0.84
C GLU A 67 -11.75 6.41 -0.79
N LEU A 68 -10.53 6.36 -0.23
CA LEU A 68 -9.60 7.49 -0.24
C LEU A 68 -9.17 7.88 -1.66
N ALA A 69 -8.94 6.91 -2.54
CA ALA A 69 -8.53 7.16 -3.92
C ALA A 69 -9.61 7.90 -4.73
N LEU A 70 -10.88 7.70 -4.39
CA LEU A 70 -12.01 8.41 -4.99
C LEU A 70 -12.11 9.88 -4.52
N GLN A 71 -11.69 10.18 -3.30
CA GLN A 71 -11.80 11.53 -2.72
C GLN A 71 -10.59 12.43 -3.02
N VAL A 72 -9.39 11.87 -3.09
CA VAL A 72 -8.15 12.63 -3.25
C VAL A 72 -7.72 12.60 -4.71
N PRO A 73 -7.37 13.72 -5.38
CA PRO A 73 -6.94 13.74 -6.78
C PRO A 73 -5.50 13.21 -7.01
N GLY A 74 -4.90 12.60 -5.98
CA GLY A 74 -3.51 12.14 -5.95
C GLY A 74 -3.36 10.63 -6.07
N ARG A 75 -2.19 10.15 -5.66
CA ARG A 75 -1.90 8.73 -5.46
C ARG A 75 -2.19 8.32 -4.03
N VAL A 76 -2.65 7.08 -3.85
CA VAL A 76 -2.85 6.47 -2.54
C VAL A 76 -1.74 5.46 -2.30
N SER A 77 -1.09 5.58 -1.14
CA SER A 77 -0.06 4.63 -0.73
C SER A 77 -0.58 3.68 0.32
N THR A 78 -0.39 2.37 0.10
CA THR A 78 -0.85 1.32 1.02
C THR A 78 0.34 0.51 1.48
N GLU A 79 0.47 0.34 2.80
CA GLU A 79 1.60 -0.35 3.41
C GLU A 79 1.33 -1.85 3.57
N ILE A 80 2.32 -2.65 3.19
CA ILE A 80 2.29 -4.10 3.36
C ILE A 80 2.62 -4.45 4.81
N ASP A 81 1.94 -5.46 5.34
CA ASP A 81 2.15 -5.95 6.70
C ASP A 81 3.63 -6.29 6.95
N ALA A 82 4.23 -5.61 7.93
CA ALA A 82 5.63 -5.78 8.29
C ALA A 82 5.98 -7.22 8.73
N ARG A 83 5.00 -8.04 9.12
CA ARG A 83 5.22 -9.47 9.43
C ARG A 83 5.68 -10.27 8.21
N LEU A 84 5.31 -9.83 7.01
CA LEU A 84 5.71 -10.44 5.74
C LEU A 84 7.06 -9.91 5.24
N ALA A 85 7.74 -9.02 5.98
CA ALA A 85 8.95 -8.35 5.51
C ALA A 85 10.10 -9.30 5.10
N TYR A 86 10.10 -10.55 5.57
CA TYR A 86 11.14 -11.54 5.25
C TYR A 86 10.64 -12.66 4.32
N ASP A 87 9.45 -12.51 3.74
CA ASP A 87 8.87 -13.48 2.80
C ASP A 87 8.55 -12.79 1.46
N THR A 88 9.41 -13.05 0.46
CA THR A 88 9.25 -12.49 -0.89
C THR A 88 7.92 -12.88 -1.52
N GLN A 89 7.52 -14.16 -1.43
CA GLN A 89 6.30 -14.65 -2.07
C GLN A 89 5.06 -14.14 -1.33
N GLY A 90 5.13 -14.10 0.02
CA GLY A 90 4.08 -13.52 0.85
C GLY A 90 3.82 -12.03 0.54
N ILE A 91 4.88 -11.24 0.29
CA ILE A 91 4.75 -9.83 -0.12
C ILE A 91 4.06 -9.72 -1.49
N VAL A 92 4.53 -10.48 -2.48
CA VAL A 92 3.97 -10.45 -3.85
C VAL A 92 2.50 -10.84 -3.84
N GLN A 93 2.16 -11.94 -3.17
CA GLN A 93 0.77 -12.39 -3.03
C GLN A 93 -0.11 -11.33 -2.36
N ARG A 94 0.37 -10.70 -1.28
CA ARG A 94 -0.37 -9.65 -0.58
C ARG A 94 -0.61 -8.42 -1.44
N VAL A 95 0.36 -8.03 -2.27
CA VAL A 95 0.20 -6.92 -3.22
C VAL A 95 -0.84 -7.28 -4.28
N HIS A 96 -0.85 -8.51 -4.79
CA HIS A 96 -1.88 -8.97 -5.72
C HIS A 96 -3.29 -8.99 -5.12
N GLU A 97 -3.43 -9.46 -3.87
CA GLU A 97 -4.70 -9.41 -3.13
C GLU A 97 -5.21 -7.97 -3.03
N LEU A 98 -4.34 -7.01 -2.70
CA LEU A 98 -4.71 -5.61 -2.66
C LEU A 98 -5.09 -5.06 -4.03
N LEU A 99 -4.33 -5.39 -5.08
CA LEU A 99 -4.64 -4.99 -6.45
C LEU A 99 -6.01 -5.50 -6.90
N GLN A 100 -6.39 -6.73 -6.53
CA GLN A 100 -7.73 -7.26 -6.81
C GLN A 100 -8.81 -6.41 -6.15
N ILE A 101 -8.65 -6.08 -4.87
CA ILE A 101 -9.59 -5.19 -4.16
C ILE A 101 -9.67 -3.82 -4.86
N TYR A 102 -8.54 -3.21 -5.22
CA TYR A 102 -8.57 -1.91 -5.93
C TYR A 102 -9.23 -2.00 -7.31
N ASN A 103 -9.05 -3.11 -8.03
CA ASN A 103 -9.70 -3.34 -9.31
C ASN A 103 -11.22 -3.53 -9.16
N GLU A 104 -11.70 -4.16 -8.08
CA GLU A 104 -13.13 -4.26 -7.78
C GLU A 104 -13.79 -2.89 -7.56
N HIS A 105 -13.00 -1.90 -7.12
CA HIS A 105 -13.42 -0.51 -6.95
C HIS A 105 -13.08 0.40 -8.15
N ASP A 106 -12.72 -0.17 -9.30
CA ASP A 106 -12.39 0.54 -10.56
C ASP A 106 -11.24 1.57 -10.44
N ILE A 107 -10.26 1.32 -9.55
CA ILE A 107 -9.13 2.24 -9.36
C ILE A 107 -7.95 1.82 -10.22
N PRO A 108 -7.42 2.70 -11.09
CA PRO A 108 -6.28 2.37 -11.93
C PRO A 108 -5.00 2.21 -11.11
N SER A 109 -4.18 1.23 -11.48
CA SER A 109 -2.91 0.89 -10.82
C SER A 109 -1.91 2.06 -10.78
N GLU A 110 -1.98 3.00 -11.72
CA GLU A 110 -1.13 4.21 -11.76
C GLU A 110 -1.33 5.13 -10.56
N ARG A 111 -2.48 5.02 -9.89
CA ARG A 111 -2.81 5.80 -8.68
C ARG A 111 -2.41 5.09 -7.39
N LEU A 112 -1.94 3.86 -7.48
CA LEU A 112 -1.58 3.03 -6.34
C LEU A 112 -0.08 3.05 -6.13
N LEU A 113 0.33 3.04 -4.87
CA LEU A 113 1.73 2.94 -4.48
C LEU A 113 1.86 1.98 -3.29
N PHE A 114 2.54 0.85 -3.46
CA PHE A 114 2.69 -0.12 -2.37
C PHE A 114 3.96 0.13 -1.58
N LYS A 115 3.83 0.36 -0.27
CA LYS A 115 4.97 0.54 0.63
C LYS A 115 5.47 -0.82 1.10
N ILE A 116 6.66 -1.20 0.65
CA ILE A 116 7.30 -2.48 0.94
C ILE A 116 8.50 -2.23 1.88
N PRO A 117 8.70 -3.00 2.95
CA PRO A 117 9.88 -2.85 3.80
C PRO A 117 11.17 -3.15 3.03
N ALA A 118 12.20 -2.30 3.17
CA ALA A 118 13.49 -2.39 2.49
C ALA A 118 14.41 -3.49 3.08
N THR A 119 13.91 -4.72 3.13
CA THR A 119 14.69 -5.95 3.38
C THR A 119 15.17 -6.52 2.04
N TRP A 120 16.09 -7.49 2.07
CA TRP A 120 16.50 -8.21 0.86
C TRP A 120 15.30 -8.82 0.12
N GLN A 121 14.40 -9.47 0.87
CA GLN A 121 13.20 -10.09 0.35
C GLN A 121 12.20 -9.08 -0.20
N GLY A 122 12.09 -7.91 0.44
CA GLY A 122 11.25 -6.81 -0.04
C GLY A 122 11.79 -6.16 -1.31
N ILE A 123 13.12 -6.00 -1.44
CA ILE A 123 13.75 -5.50 -2.68
C ILE A 123 13.52 -6.48 -3.83
N GLU A 124 13.68 -7.78 -3.59
CA GLU A 124 13.43 -8.79 -4.63
C GLU A 124 11.94 -8.86 -5.00
N ALA A 125 11.03 -8.76 -4.02
CA ALA A 125 9.59 -8.67 -4.29
C ALA A 125 9.23 -7.42 -5.10
N SER A 126 9.81 -6.27 -4.74
CA SER A 126 9.64 -5.00 -5.46
C SER A 126 10.09 -5.11 -6.92
N ARG A 127 11.24 -5.74 -7.19
CA ARG A 127 11.72 -6.00 -8.55
C ARG A 127 10.72 -6.83 -9.37
N LEU A 128 10.15 -7.89 -8.78
CA LEU A 128 9.16 -8.74 -9.45
C LEU A 128 7.89 -7.94 -9.77
N LEU A 129 7.34 -7.24 -8.78
CA LEU A 129 6.12 -6.45 -8.93
C LEU A 129 6.26 -5.32 -9.95
N GLU A 130 7.44 -4.73 -10.08
CA GLU A 130 7.68 -3.69 -11.08
C GLU A 130 7.90 -4.22 -12.48
N SER A 131 8.43 -5.45 -12.61
CA SER A 131 8.45 -6.13 -13.90
C SER A 131 7.04 -6.38 -14.45
N GLU A 132 6.05 -6.44 -13.56
CA GLU A 132 4.62 -6.55 -13.87
C GLU A 132 3.93 -5.18 -14.04
N GLY A 133 4.64 -4.07 -13.78
CA GLY A 133 4.12 -2.71 -13.92
C GLY A 133 3.46 -2.14 -12.66
N THR A 134 3.60 -2.79 -11.50
CA THR A 134 3.09 -2.28 -10.22
C THR A 134 4.10 -1.33 -9.58
N GLN A 135 3.68 -0.11 -9.24
CA GLN A 135 4.55 0.86 -8.59
C GLN A 135 4.75 0.54 -7.12
N THR A 136 6.00 0.37 -6.71
CA THR A 136 6.37 0.09 -5.32
C THR A 136 7.25 1.20 -4.75
N HIS A 137 7.17 1.39 -3.43
CA HIS A 137 7.99 2.33 -2.68
C HIS A 137 8.61 1.60 -1.49
N LEU A 138 9.93 1.55 -1.45
CA LEU A 138 10.64 0.83 -0.39
C LEU A 138 10.80 1.73 0.85
N THR A 139 10.29 1.27 2.00
CA THR A 139 10.26 2.00 3.29
C THR A 139 11.25 1.42 4.30
N PHE A 140 11.50 2.12 5.42
CA PHE A 140 12.47 1.73 6.47
C PHE A 140 13.96 1.74 6.06
N VAL A 141 14.35 2.71 5.23
CA VAL A 141 15.74 2.94 4.79
C VAL A 141 16.50 3.77 5.83
N TYR A 142 17.20 3.11 6.76
CA TYR A 142 17.96 3.79 7.82
C TYR A 142 19.48 3.80 7.61
N ARG A 143 20.00 2.98 6.68
CA ARG A 143 21.44 2.76 6.49
C ARG A 143 21.83 2.84 5.01
N HIS A 144 23.01 3.39 4.73
CA HIS A 144 23.55 3.60 3.37
C HIS A 144 23.47 2.36 2.45
N VAL A 145 23.62 1.15 3.00
CA VAL A 145 23.52 -0.10 2.24
C VAL A 145 22.12 -0.32 1.67
N HIS A 146 21.07 0.01 2.42
CA HIS A 146 19.69 -0.08 1.92
C HIS A 146 19.49 0.93 0.78
N ALA A 147 19.99 2.16 0.92
CA ALA A 147 19.89 3.19 -0.11
C ALA A 147 20.63 2.81 -1.41
N LEU A 148 21.81 2.20 -1.32
CA LEU A 148 22.48 1.67 -2.52
C LEU A 148 21.60 0.61 -3.20
N CYS A 149 21.06 -0.34 -2.45
CA CYS A 149 20.22 -1.40 -3.00
C CYS A 149 19.01 -0.88 -3.79
N LEU A 150 18.41 0.23 -3.35
CA LEU A 150 17.33 0.91 -4.08
C LEU A 150 17.76 1.43 -5.46
N ILE A 151 18.97 2.00 -5.55
CA ILE A 151 19.53 2.53 -6.80
C ILE A 151 19.77 1.39 -7.81
N TRP A 152 20.08 0.18 -7.34
CA TRP A 152 20.27 -0.99 -8.20
C TRP A 152 18.97 -1.68 -8.61
N SER A 153 17.87 -1.44 -7.90
CA SER A 153 16.57 -2.07 -8.21
C SER A 153 15.65 -1.17 -9.04
N GLN A 154 15.86 0.15 -9.08
CA GLN A 154 15.00 1.13 -9.74
C GLN A 154 15.71 2.00 -10.79
N PRO A 155 15.18 2.14 -12.01
CA PRO A 155 15.47 3.28 -12.89
C PRO A 155 14.55 4.50 -12.65
N TYR A 156 13.56 4.44 -11.75
CA TYR A 156 12.50 5.47 -11.63
C TYR A 156 12.70 6.53 -10.55
N PHE A 157 13.88 6.60 -9.91
CA PHE A 157 14.22 7.63 -8.92
C PHE A 157 14.78 8.93 -9.54
N LEU A 158 14.68 9.09 -10.87
CA LEU A 158 15.08 10.29 -11.62
C LEU A 158 13.90 10.89 -12.40
#